data_AF-A0ABD5L649-F1
#
_entry.id   AF-A0ABD5L649-F1
#
_cell.length_a   1.000
_cell.length_b   1.000
_cell.length_c   1.000
_cell.angle_alpha   90.00
_cell.angle_beta   90.00
_cell.angle_gamma   90.00
#
_symmetry.space_group_name_H-M   'P 1'
#
loop_
_entity.id
_entity.type
_entity.pdbx_description
1 polymer ?
#
loop_
_entity_poly.entity_id
_entity_poly.type
_entity_poly.pdbx_seq_one_letter_code
_entity_poly.pdbx_strand_id
1 'polypeptide(L)'
;MKNIKKKRASTDLITYLNYLSTWETESEENIDILINEHNLFLMLGDFDSDHIVDKEFDYIYHLASNMKLETTADDGIRITADAAAIASIWSLGLSMAVFANLEASRVILEGVISKHAKELNERLKNADNNISHEIGSNVHDYITHYKKNNTLIAAKAPAGLDARICRSHLFQFMGSIERKEKKLDARIFRLYAESARLLFHSDEINKVYNALDELNFSKKTDDDVKRCIDIIKNINIPPDAIYAFNIILPLSFSIMIYKLKISMNTIKKQSEEVGIPAEEVSPCSFEVMDAIGRFATVITITLNMVDIFLAILDIVAVIQQCKELCDKINGVIRVNYKAYYNGIKLASNEYKKAIKNYRESIITD
;
A
#
# COMPACT_ATOMS: atom_id res chain seq x y z
N MET A 1 -11.21 32.14 -12.30
CA MET A 1 -11.65 30.74 -12.06
C MET A 1 -10.56 29.80 -12.54
N LYS A 2 -9.88 29.08 -11.64
CA LYS A 2 -8.98 28.00 -12.04
C LYS A 2 -9.85 26.91 -12.69
N ASN A 3 -9.65 26.66 -13.98
CA ASN A 3 -10.23 25.50 -14.68
C ASN A 3 -9.62 24.24 -14.05
N ILE A 4 -10.24 23.73 -12.99
CA ILE A 4 -9.97 22.38 -12.51
C ILE A 4 -10.52 21.47 -13.61
N LYS A 5 -9.64 20.98 -14.50
CA LYS A 5 -9.99 19.89 -15.42
C LYS A 5 -10.47 18.75 -14.54
N LYS A 6 -11.78 18.49 -14.50
CA LYS A 6 -12.34 17.34 -13.79
C LYS A 6 -11.65 16.10 -14.37
N LYS A 7 -10.89 15.40 -13.52
CA LYS A 7 -10.26 14.12 -13.87
C LYS A 7 -11.38 13.12 -14.15
N ARG A 8 -11.23 12.31 -15.20
CA ARG A 8 -12.17 11.22 -15.53
C ARG A 8 -12.33 10.30 -14.32
N ALA A 9 -13.57 9.89 -14.06
CA ALA A 9 -13.89 8.98 -12.97
C ALA A 9 -13.35 7.59 -13.29
N SER A 10 -13.50 7.18 -14.55
CA SER A 10 -13.05 5.91 -15.12
C SER A 10 -11.56 5.64 -14.97
N THR A 11 -10.72 6.67 -14.82
CA THR A 11 -9.26 6.51 -14.71
C THR A 11 -8.85 5.52 -13.62
N ASP A 12 -9.53 5.50 -12.48
CA ASP A 12 -9.12 4.64 -11.38
C ASP A 12 -9.46 3.17 -11.68
N LEU A 13 -10.60 2.91 -12.35
CA LEU A 13 -10.98 1.57 -12.81
C LEU A 13 -10.04 1.07 -13.92
N ILE A 14 -9.68 1.94 -14.87
CA ILE A 14 -8.71 1.64 -15.94
C ILE A 14 -7.36 1.27 -15.32
N THR A 15 -6.85 2.09 -14.40
CA THR A 15 -5.57 1.84 -13.73
C THR A 15 -5.59 0.53 -12.94
N TYR A 16 -6.68 0.26 -12.23
CA TYR A 16 -6.86 -0.97 -11.47
C TYR A 16 -6.86 -2.21 -12.38
N LEU A 17 -7.71 -2.25 -13.42
CA LEU A 17 -7.80 -3.38 -14.34
C LEU A 17 -6.49 -3.60 -15.12
N ASN A 18 -5.84 -2.52 -15.56
CA ASN A 18 -4.54 -2.59 -16.20
C ASN A 18 -3.53 -3.28 -15.28
N TYR A 19 -3.45 -2.85 -14.02
CA TYR A 19 -2.54 -3.45 -13.05
C TYR A 19 -2.84 -4.94 -12.83
N LEU A 20 -4.12 -5.31 -12.63
CA LEU A 20 -4.50 -6.72 -12.44
C LEU A 20 -4.14 -7.59 -13.65
N SER A 21 -4.27 -7.05 -14.87
CA SER A 21 -3.94 -7.78 -16.10
C SER A 21 -2.47 -8.20 -16.19
N THR A 22 -1.56 -7.52 -15.47
CA THR A 22 -0.13 -7.83 -15.49
C THR A 22 0.24 -9.12 -14.73
N TRP A 23 -0.70 -9.67 -13.97
CA TRP A 23 -0.48 -10.79 -13.06
C TRP A 23 -0.83 -12.17 -13.65
N GLU A 24 -1.52 -12.24 -14.79
CA GLU A 24 -1.93 -13.50 -15.42
C GLU A 24 -0.75 -14.45 -15.67
N THR A 25 0.37 -13.92 -16.18
CA THR A 25 1.54 -14.70 -16.57
C THR A 25 2.54 -14.94 -15.45
N GLU A 26 2.22 -14.51 -14.22
CA GLU A 26 3.12 -14.65 -13.08
C GLU A 26 3.21 -16.11 -12.60
N SER A 27 4.35 -16.52 -12.03
CA SER A 27 4.57 -17.88 -11.51
C SER A 27 3.72 -18.19 -10.27
N GLU A 28 3.45 -19.47 -10.01
CA GLU A 28 2.63 -19.89 -8.85
C GLU A 28 3.35 -19.55 -7.57
N GLU A 29 4.66 -19.82 -7.52
CA GLU A 29 5.52 -19.50 -6.40
C GLU A 29 5.47 -18.02 -6.04
N ASN A 30 5.53 -17.12 -7.04
CA ASN A 30 5.44 -15.68 -6.80
C ASN A 30 4.06 -15.27 -6.29
N ILE A 31 2.99 -15.86 -6.82
CA ILE A 31 1.63 -15.62 -6.34
C ILE A 31 1.44 -16.12 -4.91
N ASP A 32 1.92 -17.33 -4.58
CA ASP A 32 1.83 -17.91 -3.25
C ASP A 32 2.59 -17.08 -2.22
N ILE A 33 3.76 -16.55 -2.57
CA ILE A 33 4.51 -15.62 -1.71
C ILE A 33 3.70 -14.35 -1.39
N LEU A 34 2.91 -13.84 -2.34
CA LEU A 34 2.05 -12.68 -2.15
C LEU A 34 0.79 -13.03 -1.33
N ILE A 35 0.19 -14.20 -1.57
CA ILE A 35 -0.92 -14.72 -0.76
C ILE A 35 -0.46 -14.92 0.69
N ASN A 36 0.76 -15.38 0.91
CA ASN A 36 1.35 -15.49 2.24
C ASN A 36 1.50 -14.13 2.93
N GLU A 37 1.94 -13.08 2.21
CA GLU A 37 1.97 -11.70 2.74
C GLU A 37 0.56 -11.23 3.15
N HIS A 38 -0.44 -11.47 2.29
CA HIS A 38 -1.85 -11.16 2.58
C HIS A 38 -2.36 -11.89 3.83
N ASN A 39 -2.06 -13.19 3.97
CA ASN A 39 -2.45 -13.99 5.12
C ASN A 39 -1.79 -13.48 6.42
N LEU A 40 -0.50 -13.16 6.37
CA LEU A 40 0.22 -12.56 7.50
C LEU A 40 -0.40 -11.21 7.89
N PHE A 41 -0.77 -10.39 6.91
CA PHE A 41 -1.45 -9.12 7.17
C PHE A 41 -2.79 -9.32 7.89
N LEU A 42 -3.58 -10.35 7.56
CA LEU A 42 -4.81 -10.70 8.27
C LEU A 42 -4.59 -11.23 9.71
N MET A 43 -3.35 -11.62 10.03
CA MET A 43 -2.96 -12.25 11.29
C MET A 43 -2.17 -11.34 12.23
N LEU A 44 -1.94 -10.07 11.89
CA LEU A 44 -1.20 -9.14 12.75
C LEU A 44 -1.82 -8.99 14.15
N GLY A 45 -3.15 -8.93 14.23
CA GLY A 45 -3.87 -8.82 15.49
C GLY A 45 -3.70 -7.45 16.15
N ASP A 46 -3.80 -7.42 17.48
CA ASP A 46 -3.49 -6.25 18.28
C ASP A 46 -2.13 -6.44 18.96
N PHE A 47 -1.36 -5.36 19.07
CA PHE A 47 -0.02 -5.35 19.64
C PHE A 47 0.34 -3.94 20.13
N ASP A 48 1.20 -3.87 21.14
CA ASP A 48 1.80 -2.61 21.57
C ASP A 48 3.08 -2.36 20.77
N SER A 49 3.12 -1.25 20.02
CA SER A 49 4.32 -0.83 19.30
C SER A 49 5.03 0.35 19.94
N ASP A 50 4.35 1.15 20.76
CA ASP A 50 4.85 2.48 21.12
C ASP A 50 6.02 2.38 22.09
N HIS A 51 5.89 1.53 23.12
CA HIS A 51 6.96 1.25 24.06
C HIS A 51 8.19 0.63 23.38
N ILE A 52 7.96 -0.28 22.43
CA ILE A 52 9.04 -0.98 21.70
C ILE A 52 9.78 -0.01 20.79
N VAL A 53 9.04 0.85 20.08
CA VAL A 53 9.62 1.94 19.29
C VAL A 53 10.41 2.90 20.20
N ASP A 54 9.86 3.30 21.35
CA ASP A 54 10.58 4.18 22.28
C ASP A 54 11.90 3.58 22.75
N LYS A 55 11.87 2.32 23.19
CA LYS A 55 13.07 1.59 23.63
C LYS A 55 14.14 1.52 22.53
N GLU A 56 13.74 1.21 21.31
CA GLU A 56 14.69 1.16 20.18
C GLU A 56 15.27 2.54 19.88
N PHE A 57 14.43 3.57 19.84
CA PHE A 57 14.85 4.92 19.50
C PHE A 57 15.61 5.62 20.62
N ASP A 58 15.44 5.23 21.89
CA ASP A 58 16.28 5.68 22.99
C ASP A 58 17.70 5.14 22.82
N TYR A 59 17.84 3.86 22.47
CA TYR A 59 19.16 3.28 22.18
C TYR A 59 19.83 3.93 20.97
N ILE A 60 19.09 4.12 19.87
CA ILE A 60 19.58 4.82 18.67
C ILE A 60 19.97 6.27 19.01
N TYR A 61 19.17 6.97 19.81
CA TYR A 61 19.47 8.34 20.23
C TYR A 61 20.74 8.43 21.09
N HIS A 62 20.94 7.48 22.01
CA HIS A 62 22.16 7.41 22.80
C HIS A 62 23.40 7.21 21.93
N LEU A 63 23.34 6.31 20.95
CA LEU A 63 24.43 6.10 19.99
C LEU A 63 24.72 7.37 19.17
N ALA A 64 23.67 8.03 18.66
CA ALA A 64 23.80 9.27 17.91
C ALA A 64 24.40 10.42 18.76
N SER A 65 24.00 10.51 20.02
CA SER A 65 24.51 11.52 20.96
C SER A 65 25.98 11.31 21.30
N ASN A 66 26.40 10.06 21.54
CA ASN A 66 27.80 9.73 21.78
C ASN A 66 28.66 10.00 20.54
N MET A 67 28.17 9.60 19.37
CA MET A 67 28.83 9.87 18.10
C MET A 67 29.00 11.38 17.87
N LYS A 68 27.98 12.20 18.17
CA LYS A 68 28.06 13.68 18.10
C LYS A 68 29.19 14.26 18.96
N LEU A 69 29.49 13.65 20.11
CA LEU A 69 30.57 14.09 21.00
C LEU A 69 31.96 13.69 20.49
N GLU A 70 32.04 12.58 19.75
CA GLU A 70 33.28 11.97 19.27
C GLU A 70 33.57 12.27 17.78
N THR A 71 32.74 13.11 17.14
CA THR A 71 32.66 13.20 15.68
C THR A 71 33.93 13.72 15.01
N THR A 72 34.37 12.99 13.99
CA THR A 72 35.38 13.38 13.00
C THR A 72 34.76 13.56 11.61
N ALA A 73 35.50 14.14 10.65
CA ALA A 73 35.01 14.27 9.27
C ALA A 73 34.70 12.91 8.62
N ASP A 74 35.48 11.87 8.93
CA ASP A 74 35.28 10.50 8.42
C ASP A 74 33.97 9.88 8.94
N ASP A 75 33.57 10.17 10.18
CA ASP A 75 32.30 9.71 10.75
C ASP A 75 31.11 10.27 9.93
N GLY A 76 31.14 11.56 9.60
CA GLY A 76 30.09 12.20 8.78
C GLY A 76 29.97 11.60 7.39
N ILE A 77 31.09 11.28 6.76
CA ILE A 77 31.08 10.70 5.40
C ILE A 77 30.51 9.27 5.42
N ARG A 78 30.85 8.42 6.40
CA ARG A 78 30.29 7.05 6.46
C ARG A 78 28.85 7.01 6.96
N ILE A 79 28.44 7.88 7.87
CA ILE A 79 27.00 8.10 8.13
C ILE A 79 26.32 8.49 6.83
N THR A 80 26.94 9.32 5.98
CA THR A 80 26.31 9.73 4.72
C THR A 80 26.16 8.55 3.74
N ALA A 81 27.22 7.77 3.56
CA ALA A 81 27.20 6.57 2.72
C ALA A 81 26.26 5.47 3.26
N ASP A 82 26.26 5.27 4.58
CA ASP A 82 25.45 4.26 5.24
C ASP A 82 24.00 4.73 5.38
N ALA A 83 23.70 5.98 5.68
CA ALA A 83 22.34 6.52 5.76
C ALA A 83 21.58 6.36 4.45
N ALA A 84 22.27 6.37 3.31
CA ALA A 84 21.68 6.03 2.04
C ALA A 84 21.40 4.54 1.84
N ALA A 85 22.30 3.66 2.32
CA ALA A 85 22.08 2.21 2.37
C ALA A 85 21.08 1.80 3.47
N ILE A 86 20.97 2.61 4.52
CA ILE A 86 20.05 2.52 5.64
C ILE A 86 18.70 2.90 5.08
N ALA A 87 18.52 4.09 4.48
CA ALA A 87 17.30 4.55 3.82
C ALA A 87 16.80 3.61 2.70
N SER A 88 17.69 2.85 2.04
CA SER A 88 17.32 1.76 1.13
C SER A 88 16.80 0.49 1.83
N ILE A 89 17.13 0.31 3.12
CA ILE A 89 16.72 -0.79 4.01
C ILE A 89 15.48 -0.46 4.88
N TRP A 90 15.11 0.82 5.11
CA TRP A 90 13.80 1.25 5.70
C TRP A 90 12.64 1.08 4.69
N SER A 91 12.69 -0.02 3.91
CA SER A 91 11.85 -0.37 2.77
C SER A 91 10.46 -0.85 3.16
N LEU A 92 9.82 -0.13 4.08
CA LEU A 92 8.38 -0.18 4.23
C LEU A 92 7.67 0.59 3.11
N GLY A 93 8.39 1.18 2.15
CA GLY A 93 7.76 1.80 0.97
C GLY A 93 8.64 2.18 -0.22
N LEU A 94 9.95 1.89 -0.23
CA LEU A 94 10.83 2.23 -1.35
C LEU A 94 11.54 0.99 -1.89
N SER A 95 11.48 0.83 -3.21
CA SER A 95 12.43 -0.01 -3.92
C SER A 95 13.83 0.56 -3.75
N MET A 96 14.83 -0.32 -3.74
CA MET A 96 16.26 0.03 -3.76
C MET A 96 16.64 1.06 -4.85
N ALA A 97 15.78 1.24 -5.86
CA ALA A 97 15.99 2.10 -7.02
C ALA A 97 16.22 3.59 -6.70
N VAL A 98 15.58 4.15 -5.66
CA VAL A 98 15.77 5.59 -5.30
C VAL A 98 17.17 5.84 -4.73
N PHE A 99 17.81 4.80 -4.17
CA PHE A 99 19.10 4.90 -3.49
C PHE A 99 20.25 4.23 -4.25
N ALA A 100 20.00 3.69 -5.44
CA ALA A 100 21.01 2.98 -6.23
C ALA A 100 22.28 3.82 -6.51
N ASN A 101 22.13 5.13 -6.73
CA ASN A 101 23.25 6.06 -6.91
C ASN A 101 24.10 6.25 -5.64
N LEU A 102 23.48 6.16 -4.47
CA LEU A 102 24.15 6.35 -3.20
C LEU A 102 24.80 5.05 -2.70
N GLU A 103 24.20 3.89 -2.99
CA GLU A 103 24.80 2.58 -2.73
C GLU A 103 26.10 2.37 -3.52
N ALA A 104 26.17 2.91 -4.76
CA ALA A 104 27.39 2.97 -5.55
C ALA A 104 28.50 3.83 -4.92
N SER A 105 28.13 4.84 -4.12
CA SER A 105 29.08 5.73 -3.43
C SER A 105 29.68 5.10 -2.15
N ARG A 106 29.10 4.00 -1.65
CA ARG A 106 29.54 3.28 -0.45
C ARG A 106 30.90 2.58 -0.62
N VAL A 107 31.27 2.22 -1.85
CA VAL A 107 32.45 1.39 -2.15
C VAL A 107 33.78 2.14 -1.93
N ILE A 108 33.76 3.46 -1.67
CA ILE A 108 34.95 4.33 -1.80
C ILE A 108 35.64 4.68 -0.47
N LEU A 109 35.09 4.37 0.72
CA LEU A 109 35.56 4.99 1.97
C LEU A 109 36.29 4.06 2.96
N GLU A 110 37.63 4.11 2.92
CA GLU A 110 38.53 3.53 3.93
C GLU A 110 39.03 4.62 4.91
N GLY A 111 38.24 4.90 5.96
CA GLY A 111 38.60 5.82 7.06
C GLY A 111 38.47 5.21 8.46
N VAL A 112 39.13 5.83 9.45
CA VAL A 112 39.04 5.48 10.88
C VAL A 112 37.74 6.07 11.43
N ILE A 113 36.86 5.20 11.94
CA ILE A 113 35.51 5.60 12.36
C ILE A 113 35.28 5.20 13.80
N SER A 114 34.60 6.08 14.52
CA SER A 114 34.19 5.87 15.91
C SER A 114 33.38 4.58 16.04
N LYS A 115 33.52 3.92 17.19
CA LYS A 115 32.74 2.73 17.51
C LYS A 115 31.23 3.04 17.46
N HIS A 116 30.84 4.20 17.97
CA HIS A 116 29.44 4.63 18.02
C HIS A 116 28.84 4.89 16.63
N ALA A 117 29.58 5.44 15.66
CA ALA A 117 29.06 5.59 14.30
C ALA A 117 28.81 4.22 13.62
N LYS A 118 29.71 3.25 13.81
CA LYS A 118 29.51 1.88 13.30
C LYS A 118 28.28 1.23 13.94
N GLU A 119 28.15 1.33 15.26
CA GLU A 119 27.01 0.76 15.99
C GLU A 119 25.70 1.47 15.66
N LEU A 120 25.71 2.80 15.49
CA LEU A 120 24.54 3.58 15.06
C LEU A 120 24.08 3.12 13.68
N ASN A 121 25.01 2.98 12.73
CA ASN A 121 24.68 2.55 11.38
C ASN A 121 24.09 1.14 11.35
N GLU A 122 24.69 0.19 12.07
CA GLU A 122 24.13 -1.16 12.20
C GLU A 122 22.78 -1.17 12.92
N ARG A 123 22.59 -0.35 13.95
CA ARG A 123 21.30 -0.28 14.65
C ARG A 123 20.21 0.32 13.78
N LEU A 124 20.49 1.42 13.09
CA LEU A 124 19.58 2.04 12.12
C LEU A 124 19.21 1.05 11.00
N LYS A 125 20.20 0.35 10.44
CA LYS A 125 19.98 -0.68 9.42
C LYS A 125 19.02 -1.79 9.87
N ASN A 126 19.06 -2.15 11.15
CA ASN A 126 18.27 -3.23 11.72
C ASN A 126 17.04 -2.75 12.51
N ALA A 127 16.71 -1.46 12.53
CA ALA A 127 15.67 -0.91 13.41
C ALA A 127 14.30 -1.58 13.17
N ASP A 128 13.87 -1.74 11.92
CA ASP A 128 12.62 -2.45 11.58
C ASP A 128 12.63 -3.90 12.07
N ASN A 129 13.76 -4.59 11.88
CA ASN A 129 13.93 -5.96 12.30
C ASN A 129 13.83 -6.07 13.83
N ASN A 130 14.55 -5.20 14.55
CA ASN A 130 14.55 -5.17 16.01
C ASN A 130 13.16 -4.88 16.57
N ILE A 131 12.49 -3.85 16.05
CA ILE A 131 11.15 -3.45 16.49
C ILE A 131 10.13 -4.55 16.18
N SER A 132 10.07 -5.01 14.92
CA SER A 132 9.08 -6.02 14.51
C SER A 132 9.27 -7.35 15.25
N HIS A 133 10.53 -7.77 15.48
CA HIS A 133 10.84 -8.99 16.22
C HIS A 133 10.46 -8.87 17.70
N GLU A 134 10.69 -7.72 18.32
CA GLU A 134 10.31 -7.48 19.71
C GLU A 134 8.78 -7.35 19.86
N ILE A 135 8.06 -6.85 18.85
CA ILE A 135 6.59 -6.85 18.83
C ILE A 135 6.04 -8.28 18.79
N GLY A 136 6.55 -9.11 17.87
CA GLY A 136 6.19 -10.53 17.79
C GLY A 136 6.35 -11.13 16.40
N SER A 137 6.34 -12.47 16.34
CA SER A 137 6.64 -13.24 15.13
C SER A 137 5.75 -12.87 13.94
N ASN A 138 4.44 -12.71 14.14
CA ASN A 138 3.53 -12.39 13.04
C ASN A 138 3.84 -11.03 12.40
N VAL A 139 4.19 -10.02 13.22
CA VAL A 139 4.57 -8.70 12.74
C VAL A 139 5.92 -8.77 12.04
N HIS A 140 6.88 -9.48 12.63
CA HIS A 140 8.19 -9.71 12.03
C HIS A 140 8.12 -10.40 10.66
N ASP A 141 7.35 -11.49 10.55
CA ASP A 141 7.17 -12.25 9.32
C ASP A 141 6.47 -11.41 8.26
N TYR A 142 5.43 -10.67 8.64
CA TYR A 142 4.75 -9.74 7.74
C TYR A 142 5.71 -8.69 7.17
N ILE A 143 6.49 -8.02 8.02
CA ILE A 143 7.45 -6.99 7.60
C ILE A 143 8.51 -7.59 6.67
N THR A 144 8.97 -8.80 6.95
CA THR A 144 9.94 -9.53 6.11
C THR A 144 9.36 -9.83 4.72
N HIS A 145 8.15 -10.37 4.66
CA HIS A 145 7.46 -10.66 3.40
C HIS A 145 7.14 -9.38 2.62
N TYR A 146 6.65 -8.34 3.30
CA TYR A 146 6.39 -7.03 2.72
C TYR A 146 7.64 -6.49 1.99
N LYS A 147 8.80 -6.54 2.65
CA LYS A 147 10.08 -6.10 2.06
C LYS A 147 10.49 -6.94 0.85
N LYS A 148 10.43 -8.27 0.98
CA LYS A 148 10.78 -9.21 -0.10
C LYS A 148 9.93 -9.00 -1.35
N ASN A 149 8.66 -8.68 -1.18
CA ASN A 149 7.69 -8.61 -2.27
C ASN A 149 7.65 -7.25 -2.98
N ASN A 150 8.30 -6.21 -2.43
CA ASN A 150 8.35 -4.87 -3.03
C ASN A 150 8.83 -4.88 -4.48
N THR A 151 9.92 -5.61 -4.78
CA THR A 151 10.50 -5.67 -6.12
C THR A 151 9.55 -6.33 -7.11
N LEU A 152 8.89 -7.41 -6.71
CA LEU A 152 7.91 -8.11 -7.55
C LEU A 152 6.71 -7.20 -7.88
N ILE A 153 6.15 -6.54 -6.87
CA ILE A 153 5.02 -5.62 -7.03
C ILE A 153 5.41 -4.41 -7.90
N ALA A 154 6.62 -3.86 -7.71
CA ALA A 154 7.12 -2.74 -8.49
C ALA A 154 7.40 -3.12 -9.95
N ALA A 155 7.89 -4.33 -10.22
CA ALA A 155 8.13 -4.82 -11.58
C ALA A 155 6.85 -4.96 -12.40
N LYS A 156 5.69 -5.10 -11.73
CA LYS A 156 4.36 -5.16 -12.34
C LYS A 156 3.65 -3.81 -12.39
N ALA A 157 4.25 -2.75 -11.86
CA ALA A 157 3.61 -1.44 -11.79
C ALA A 157 3.49 -0.82 -13.20
N PRO A 158 2.27 -0.44 -13.64
CA PRO A 158 2.10 0.36 -14.85
C PRO A 158 2.85 1.69 -14.72
N ALA A 159 3.28 2.25 -15.85
CA ALA A 159 3.98 3.53 -15.87
C ALA A 159 3.18 4.62 -15.13
N GLY A 160 3.80 5.25 -14.13
CA GLY A 160 3.19 6.31 -13.33
C GLY A 160 2.34 5.85 -12.13
N LEU A 161 2.23 4.54 -11.88
CA LEU A 161 1.62 4.01 -10.65
C LEU A 161 2.71 3.70 -9.62
N ASP A 162 2.57 4.21 -8.40
CA ASP A 162 3.53 3.92 -7.33
C ASP A 162 3.24 2.55 -6.68
N ALA A 163 4.30 1.92 -6.16
CA ALA A 163 4.25 0.56 -5.62
C ALA A 163 3.28 0.41 -4.42
N ARG A 164 2.96 1.50 -3.70
CA ARG A 164 2.01 1.47 -2.57
C ARG A 164 0.59 1.32 -3.09
N ILE A 165 0.26 2.05 -4.16
CA ILE A 165 -1.03 1.93 -4.84
C ILE A 165 -1.14 0.55 -5.51
N CYS A 166 -0.06 0.05 -6.12
CA CYS A 166 0.00 -1.31 -6.66
C CYS A 166 -0.32 -2.36 -5.58
N ARG A 167 0.40 -2.35 -4.45
CA ARG A 167 0.14 -3.28 -3.34
C ARG A 167 -1.28 -3.14 -2.80
N SER A 168 -1.77 -1.91 -2.69
CA SER A 168 -3.14 -1.62 -2.29
C SER A 168 -4.15 -2.32 -3.23
N HIS A 169 -4.00 -2.13 -4.54
CA HIS A 169 -4.85 -2.80 -5.52
C HIS A 169 -4.71 -4.33 -5.47
N LEU A 170 -3.51 -4.84 -5.22
CA LEU A 170 -3.27 -6.27 -5.10
C LEU A 170 -3.99 -6.88 -3.88
N PHE A 171 -3.93 -6.24 -2.72
CA PHE A 171 -4.65 -6.70 -1.53
C PHE A 171 -6.16 -6.58 -1.73
N GLN A 172 -6.62 -5.49 -2.34
CA GLN A 172 -8.04 -5.33 -2.66
C GLN A 172 -8.53 -6.45 -3.58
N PHE A 173 -7.71 -6.84 -4.56
CA PHE A 173 -7.97 -7.94 -5.46
C PHE A 173 -8.04 -9.29 -4.73
N MET A 174 -7.04 -9.61 -3.92
CA MET A 174 -7.00 -10.84 -3.11
C MET A 174 -8.19 -10.93 -2.14
N GLY A 175 -8.50 -9.85 -1.43
CA GLY A 175 -9.65 -9.79 -0.54
C GLY A 175 -10.98 -9.94 -1.28
N SER A 176 -11.09 -9.41 -2.50
CA SER A 176 -12.29 -9.59 -3.34
C SER A 176 -12.48 -11.04 -3.78
N ILE A 177 -11.40 -11.70 -4.20
CA ILE A 177 -11.41 -13.13 -4.55
C ILE A 177 -11.78 -13.96 -3.33
N GLU A 178 -11.08 -13.77 -2.20
CA GLU A 178 -11.29 -14.57 -0.99
C GLU A 178 -12.72 -14.44 -0.44
N ARG A 179 -13.34 -13.27 -0.64
CA ARG A 179 -14.75 -13.07 -0.33
C ARG A 179 -15.64 -13.89 -1.24
N LYS A 180 -15.53 -13.72 -2.57
CA LYS A 180 -16.44 -14.35 -3.54
C LYS A 180 -16.28 -15.88 -3.56
N GLU A 181 -15.04 -16.36 -3.55
CA GLU A 181 -14.69 -17.77 -3.71
C GLU A 181 -14.56 -18.52 -2.37
N LYS A 182 -14.58 -17.79 -1.24
CA LYS A 182 -14.31 -18.32 0.12
C LYS A 182 -12.94 -18.99 0.25
N LYS A 183 -12.06 -18.78 -0.72
CA LYS A 183 -10.75 -19.39 -0.89
C LYS A 183 -9.88 -18.49 -1.75
N LEU A 184 -8.58 -18.49 -1.48
CA LEU A 184 -7.58 -17.84 -2.30
C LEU A 184 -6.38 -18.79 -2.46
N ASP A 185 -6.11 -19.21 -3.70
CA ASP A 185 -4.90 -19.94 -4.10
C ASP A 185 -4.38 -19.38 -5.44
N ALA A 186 -3.16 -19.74 -5.83
CA ALA A 186 -2.55 -19.23 -7.06
C ALA A 186 -3.40 -19.47 -8.32
N ARG A 187 -4.09 -20.62 -8.40
CA ARG A 187 -4.94 -20.97 -9.53
C ARG A 187 -6.15 -20.04 -9.64
N ILE A 188 -6.87 -19.82 -8.55
CA ILE A 188 -8.04 -18.91 -8.52
C ILE A 188 -7.58 -17.47 -8.77
N PHE A 189 -6.47 -17.07 -8.17
CA PHE A 189 -5.89 -15.75 -8.39
C PHE A 189 -5.61 -15.51 -9.88
N ARG A 190 -4.96 -16.46 -10.58
CA ARG A 190 -4.71 -16.34 -12.01
C ARG A 190 -5.98 -16.31 -12.83
N LEU A 191 -6.98 -17.13 -12.50
CA LEU A 191 -8.27 -17.14 -13.20
C LEU A 191 -8.93 -15.75 -13.20
N TYR A 192 -8.89 -15.07 -12.06
CA TYR A 192 -9.39 -13.71 -11.95
C TYR A 192 -8.49 -12.69 -12.68
N ALA A 193 -7.16 -12.88 -12.68
CA ALA A 193 -6.23 -11.99 -13.37
C ALA A 193 -6.33 -12.10 -14.91
N GLU A 194 -6.45 -13.33 -15.43
CA GLU A 194 -6.74 -13.62 -16.84
C GLU A 194 -8.05 -12.97 -17.27
N SER A 195 -9.10 -13.18 -16.47
CA SER A 195 -10.41 -12.57 -16.71
C SER A 195 -10.33 -11.04 -16.73
N ALA A 196 -9.55 -10.43 -15.83
CA ALA A 196 -9.31 -8.99 -15.82
C ALA A 196 -8.56 -8.52 -17.08
N ARG A 197 -7.57 -9.30 -17.56
CA ARG A 197 -6.88 -9.01 -18.83
C ARG A 197 -7.82 -9.06 -20.01
N LEU A 198 -8.62 -10.13 -20.14
CA LEU A 198 -9.56 -10.29 -21.25
C LEU A 198 -10.53 -9.11 -21.32
N LEU A 199 -11.08 -8.71 -20.17
CA LEU A 199 -12.01 -7.58 -20.12
C LEU A 199 -11.33 -6.22 -20.33
N PHE A 200 -10.11 -6.04 -19.82
CA PHE A 200 -9.35 -4.80 -20.04
C PHE A 200 -9.07 -4.54 -21.52
N HIS A 201 -8.87 -5.61 -22.32
CA HIS A 201 -8.65 -5.52 -23.76
C HIS A 201 -9.93 -5.61 -24.59
N SER A 202 -11.10 -5.69 -23.95
CA SER A 202 -12.38 -5.81 -24.63
C SER A 202 -12.99 -4.44 -24.92
N ASP A 203 -13.81 -4.33 -25.96
CA ASP A 203 -14.51 -3.07 -26.25
C ASP A 203 -15.65 -2.80 -25.27
N GLU A 204 -16.17 -3.83 -24.63
CA GLU A 204 -17.34 -3.75 -23.75
C GLU A 204 -17.05 -2.95 -22.48
N ILE A 205 -15.85 -3.04 -21.91
CA ILE A 205 -15.49 -2.29 -20.70
C ILE A 205 -15.54 -0.77 -20.92
N ASN A 206 -15.37 -0.31 -22.16
CA ASN A 206 -15.50 1.11 -22.50
C ASN A 206 -16.89 1.66 -22.18
N LYS A 207 -17.94 0.83 -22.20
CA LYS A 207 -19.30 1.24 -21.81
C LYS A 207 -19.36 1.62 -20.33
N VAL A 208 -18.68 0.85 -19.48
CA VAL A 208 -18.57 1.15 -18.04
C VAL A 208 -17.74 2.41 -17.81
N TYR A 209 -16.61 2.56 -18.51
CA TYR A 209 -15.78 3.76 -18.43
C TYR A 209 -16.57 5.01 -18.82
N ASN A 210 -17.29 4.95 -19.94
CA ASN A 210 -18.12 6.06 -20.42
C ASN A 210 -19.25 6.36 -19.45
N ALA A 211 -19.94 5.34 -18.90
CA ALA A 211 -21.01 5.55 -17.93
C ALA A 211 -20.53 6.25 -16.65
N LEU A 212 -19.36 5.86 -16.13
CA LEU A 212 -18.76 6.51 -14.95
C LEU A 212 -18.36 7.96 -15.24
N ASP A 213 -17.82 8.23 -16.43
CA ASP A 213 -17.43 9.57 -16.85
C ASP A 213 -18.65 10.46 -17.12
N GLU A 214 -19.67 9.96 -17.80
CA GLU A 214 -20.95 10.65 -17.99
C GLU A 214 -21.57 11.02 -16.64
N LEU A 215 -21.62 10.09 -15.69
CA LEU A 215 -22.10 10.37 -14.33
C LEU A 215 -21.26 11.44 -13.63
N ASN A 216 -19.93 11.45 -13.82
CA ASN A 216 -19.04 12.48 -13.28
C ASN A 216 -19.35 13.90 -13.80
N PHE A 217 -19.73 14.00 -15.07
CA PHE A 217 -20.10 15.27 -15.71
C PHE A 217 -21.58 15.63 -15.58
N SER A 218 -22.44 14.68 -15.21
CA SER A 218 -23.87 14.87 -14.97
C SER A 218 -24.19 15.65 -13.69
N LYS A 219 -25.50 15.89 -13.48
CA LYS A 219 -26.05 16.45 -12.23
C LYS A 219 -26.06 15.44 -11.09
N LYS A 220 -25.85 14.14 -11.37
CA LYS A 220 -25.87 13.02 -10.40
C LYS A 220 -27.24 12.90 -9.73
N THR A 221 -28.31 13.05 -10.51
CA THR A 221 -29.66 12.73 -10.04
C THR A 221 -29.82 11.23 -9.82
N ASP A 222 -30.88 10.80 -9.13
CA ASP A 222 -31.23 9.38 -9.00
C ASP A 222 -31.30 8.69 -10.38
N ASP A 223 -31.85 9.35 -11.40
CA ASP A 223 -31.90 8.83 -12.78
C ASP A 223 -30.53 8.70 -13.44
N ASP A 224 -29.62 9.66 -13.20
CA ASP A 224 -28.23 9.60 -13.69
C ASP A 224 -27.51 8.39 -13.07
N VAL A 225 -27.69 8.18 -11.76
CA VAL A 225 -27.11 7.07 -11.01
C VAL A 225 -27.68 5.74 -11.50
N LYS A 226 -29.01 5.62 -11.59
CA LYS A 226 -29.70 4.43 -12.08
C LYS A 226 -29.22 4.01 -13.47
N ARG A 227 -29.12 4.97 -14.39
CA ARG A 227 -28.63 4.72 -15.75
C ARG A 227 -27.20 4.19 -15.76
N CYS A 228 -26.33 4.76 -14.92
CA CYS A 228 -24.96 4.29 -14.81
C CYS A 228 -24.90 2.85 -14.29
N ILE A 229 -25.66 2.54 -13.22
CA ILE A 229 -25.73 1.19 -12.64
C ILE A 229 -26.31 0.19 -13.65
N ASP A 230 -27.36 0.56 -14.37
CA ASP A 230 -27.97 -0.29 -15.40
C ASP A 230 -26.98 -0.64 -16.53
N ILE A 231 -26.18 0.32 -16.99
CA ILE A 231 -25.11 0.07 -17.97
C ILE A 231 -24.06 -0.89 -17.40
N ILE A 232 -23.64 -0.70 -16.15
CA ILE A 232 -22.64 -1.58 -15.51
C ILE A 232 -23.18 -3.00 -15.38
N LYS A 233 -24.45 -3.15 -14.96
CA LYS A 233 -25.09 -4.46 -14.81
C LYS A 233 -25.20 -5.21 -16.14
N ASN A 234 -25.60 -4.50 -17.19
CA ASN A 234 -25.94 -5.09 -18.49
C ASN A 234 -24.75 -5.08 -19.49
N ILE A 235 -23.52 -4.92 -19.00
CA ILE A 235 -22.34 -5.06 -19.85
C ILE A 235 -22.25 -6.50 -20.37
N ASN A 236 -22.06 -6.65 -21.69
CA ASN A 236 -21.92 -7.96 -22.31
C ASN A 236 -20.49 -8.48 -22.12
N ILE A 237 -20.25 -9.18 -21.01
CA ILE A 237 -18.92 -9.68 -20.68
C ILE A 237 -18.62 -10.92 -21.54
N PRO A 238 -17.43 -11.00 -22.15
CA PRO A 238 -16.99 -12.23 -22.80
C PRO A 238 -17.12 -13.42 -21.83
N PRO A 239 -17.63 -14.60 -22.25
CA PRO A 239 -17.81 -15.74 -21.36
C PRO A 239 -16.54 -16.11 -20.57
N ASP A 240 -15.38 -16.00 -21.20
CA ASP A 240 -14.08 -16.30 -20.60
C ASP A 240 -13.61 -15.22 -19.60
N ALA A 241 -14.29 -14.07 -19.56
CA ALA A 241 -14.00 -12.93 -18.69
C ALA A 241 -15.02 -12.74 -17.55
N ILE A 242 -15.83 -13.77 -17.26
CA ILE A 242 -16.94 -13.65 -16.30
C ILE A 242 -16.49 -13.29 -14.87
N TYR A 243 -15.31 -13.73 -14.44
CA TYR A 243 -14.79 -13.48 -13.09
C TYR A 243 -14.47 -12.00 -12.84
N ALA A 244 -14.15 -11.24 -13.88
CA ALA A 244 -13.82 -9.82 -13.79
C ALA A 244 -15.04 -8.97 -13.40
N PHE A 245 -16.27 -9.46 -13.60
CA PHE A 245 -17.45 -8.75 -13.13
C PHE A 245 -17.48 -8.57 -11.61
N ASN A 246 -17.04 -9.61 -10.88
CA ASN A 246 -16.93 -9.61 -9.41
C ASN A 246 -15.96 -8.53 -8.91
N ILE A 247 -15.13 -7.98 -9.79
CA ILE A 247 -14.17 -6.93 -9.51
C ILE A 247 -14.72 -5.55 -9.92
N ILE A 248 -15.29 -5.46 -11.13
CA ILE A 248 -15.70 -4.20 -11.73
C ILE A 248 -16.91 -3.60 -11.05
N LEU A 249 -17.91 -4.42 -10.72
CA LEU A 249 -19.14 -3.92 -10.13
C LEU A 249 -18.86 -3.25 -8.77
N PRO A 250 -18.16 -3.90 -7.81
CA PRO A 250 -17.87 -3.25 -6.53
C PRO A 250 -16.92 -2.05 -6.64
N LEU A 251 -15.95 -2.09 -7.56
CA LEU A 251 -15.03 -0.98 -7.77
C LEU A 251 -15.73 0.23 -8.42
N SER A 252 -16.66 -0.01 -9.33
CA SER A 252 -17.47 1.05 -9.93
C SER A 252 -18.32 1.76 -8.87
N PHE A 253 -18.95 1.02 -7.96
CA PHE A 253 -19.67 1.63 -6.85
C PHE A 253 -18.74 2.42 -5.94
N SER A 254 -17.54 1.91 -5.67
CA SER A 254 -16.56 2.63 -4.84
C SER A 254 -16.12 3.95 -5.47
N ILE A 255 -15.95 4.00 -6.78
CA ILE A 255 -15.72 5.24 -7.53
C ILE A 255 -16.91 6.19 -7.37
N MET A 256 -18.15 5.71 -7.48
CA MET A 256 -19.35 6.53 -7.28
C MET A 256 -19.40 7.18 -5.89
N ILE A 257 -19.07 6.43 -4.83
CA ILE A 257 -19.09 6.96 -3.47
C ILE A 257 -17.93 7.93 -3.24
N TYR A 258 -16.69 7.47 -3.41
CA TYR A 258 -15.54 8.22 -2.93
C TYR A 258 -15.14 9.37 -3.85
N LYS A 259 -15.26 9.16 -5.16
CA LYS A 259 -14.83 10.14 -6.17
C LYS A 259 -15.99 11.00 -6.64
N LEU A 260 -17.17 10.40 -6.86
CA LEU A 260 -18.34 11.14 -7.33
C LEU A 260 -19.21 11.68 -6.19
N LYS A 261 -18.91 11.30 -4.93
CA LYS A 261 -19.61 11.77 -3.72
C LYS A 261 -21.10 11.43 -3.73
N ILE A 262 -21.46 10.29 -4.32
CA ILE A 262 -22.83 9.77 -4.33
C ILE A 262 -23.09 9.03 -3.02
N SER A 263 -24.26 9.25 -2.42
CA SER A 263 -24.62 8.61 -1.16
C SER A 263 -24.79 7.09 -1.35
N MET A 264 -24.33 6.32 -0.36
CA MET A 264 -24.53 4.87 -0.34
C MET A 264 -26.00 4.47 -0.43
N ASN A 265 -26.88 5.23 0.23
CA ASN A 265 -28.33 4.97 0.21
C ASN A 265 -28.91 5.15 -1.20
N THR A 266 -28.43 6.15 -1.94
CA THR A 266 -28.81 6.33 -3.36
C THR A 266 -28.36 5.14 -4.18
N ILE A 267 -27.11 4.69 -4.04
CA ILE A 267 -26.60 3.52 -4.80
C ILE A 267 -27.42 2.28 -4.47
N LYS A 268 -27.66 1.96 -3.18
CA LYS A 268 -28.50 0.83 -2.76
C LYS A 268 -29.88 0.84 -3.40
N LYS A 269 -30.61 1.95 -3.24
CA LYS A 269 -31.95 2.10 -3.80
C LYS A 269 -31.95 1.90 -5.32
N GLN A 270 -31.03 2.55 -6.03
CA GLN A 270 -30.98 2.46 -7.49
C GLN A 270 -30.49 1.10 -7.99
N SER A 271 -29.60 0.42 -7.25
CA SER A 271 -29.19 -0.97 -7.51
C SER A 271 -30.33 -1.96 -7.33
N GLU A 272 -31.14 -1.81 -6.27
CA GLU A 272 -32.35 -2.62 -6.06
C GLU A 272 -33.34 -2.44 -7.21
N GLU A 273 -33.57 -1.19 -7.66
CA GLU A 273 -34.48 -0.88 -8.77
C GLU A 273 -34.05 -1.49 -10.11
N VAL A 274 -32.76 -1.72 -10.32
CA VAL A 274 -32.26 -2.43 -11.51
C VAL A 274 -32.04 -3.93 -11.25
N GLY A 275 -32.38 -4.44 -10.07
CA GLY A 275 -32.33 -5.86 -9.72
C GLY A 275 -30.91 -6.40 -9.46
N ILE A 276 -30.02 -5.60 -8.85
CA ILE A 276 -28.75 -6.09 -8.29
C ILE A 276 -29.01 -6.51 -6.83
N PRO A 277 -28.61 -7.73 -6.41
CA PRO A 277 -28.77 -8.17 -5.04
C PRO A 277 -28.07 -7.26 -4.03
N ALA A 278 -28.68 -7.02 -2.85
CA ALA A 278 -28.14 -6.13 -1.82
C ALA A 278 -26.73 -6.54 -1.35
N GLU A 279 -26.42 -7.84 -1.39
CA GLU A 279 -25.10 -8.40 -1.10
C GLU A 279 -23.99 -7.92 -2.05
N GLU A 280 -24.31 -7.64 -3.31
CA GLU A 280 -23.36 -7.13 -4.32
C GLU A 280 -23.14 -5.62 -4.19
N VAL A 281 -24.06 -4.93 -3.50
CA VAL A 281 -24.01 -3.50 -3.16
C VAL A 281 -23.48 -3.28 -1.73
N SER A 282 -23.04 -4.35 -1.05
CA SER A 282 -22.69 -4.31 0.37
C SER A 282 -21.55 -3.32 0.68
N PRO A 283 -21.61 -2.59 1.83
CA PRO A 283 -20.53 -1.73 2.35
C PRO A 283 -19.15 -2.40 2.40
N CYS A 284 -19.11 -3.73 2.43
CA CYS A 284 -17.91 -4.54 2.62
C CYS A 284 -16.82 -4.32 1.55
N SER A 285 -17.18 -4.09 0.26
CA SER A 285 -16.19 -3.78 -0.78
C SER A 285 -15.58 -2.39 -0.61
N PHE A 286 -16.34 -1.47 0.00
CA PHE A 286 -15.89 -0.14 0.36
C PHE A 286 -15.02 -0.17 1.61
N GLU A 287 -15.36 -0.99 2.60
CA GLU A 287 -14.56 -1.19 3.82
C GLU A 287 -13.17 -1.76 3.50
N VAL A 288 -13.08 -2.70 2.56
CA VAL A 288 -11.80 -3.19 2.05
C VAL A 288 -11.00 -2.05 1.40
N MET A 289 -11.63 -1.23 0.55
CA MET A 289 -10.94 -0.11 -0.08
C MET A 289 -10.53 0.99 0.91
N ASP A 290 -11.33 1.27 1.94
CA ASP A 290 -10.99 2.24 2.98
C ASP A 290 -9.81 1.76 3.82
N ALA A 291 -9.85 0.50 4.28
CA ALA A 291 -8.78 -0.11 5.07
C ALA A 291 -7.45 -0.12 4.31
N ILE A 292 -7.49 -0.44 3.02
CA ILE A 292 -6.28 -0.45 2.19
C ILE A 292 -5.86 0.98 1.78
N GLY A 293 -6.79 1.91 1.58
CA GLY A 293 -6.47 3.33 1.39
C GLY A 293 -5.74 3.92 2.60
N ARG A 294 -6.14 3.53 3.80
CA ARG A 294 -5.42 3.85 5.06
C ARG A 294 -4.05 3.20 5.07
N PHE A 295 -3.95 1.93 4.68
CA PHE A 295 -2.64 1.27 4.53
C PHE A 295 -1.69 2.05 3.61
N ALA A 296 -2.14 2.47 2.42
CA ALA A 296 -1.34 3.28 1.50
C ALA A 296 -0.93 4.64 2.12
N THR A 297 -1.80 5.23 2.93
CA THR A 297 -1.50 6.45 3.69
C THR A 297 -0.42 6.21 4.75
N VAL A 298 -0.49 5.07 5.47
CA VAL A 298 0.51 4.66 6.46
C VAL A 298 1.89 4.48 5.81
N ILE A 299 1.95 3.88 4.62
CA ILE A 299 3.22 3.80 3.86
C ILE A 299 3.71 5.17 3.38
N THR A 300 2.82 6.14 3.16
CA THR A 300 3.24 7.51 2.83
C THR A 300 3.98 8.18 3.98
N ILE A 301 3.62 7.87 5.23
CA ILE A 301 4.34 8.35 6.42
C ILE A 301 5.79 7.85 6.42
N THR A 302 6.05 6.63 5.93
CA THR A 302 7.43 6.11 5.83
C THR A 302 8.26 6.81 4.75
N LEU A 303 7.63 7.29 3.66
CA LEU A 303 8.34 8.09 2.65
C LEU A 303 8.79 9.44 3.21
N ASN A 304 7.98 10.07 4.06
CA ASN A 304 8.39 11.32 4.71
C ASN A 304 9.65 11.14 5.57
N MET A 305 9.86 9.96 6.18
CA MET A 305 11.09 9.68 6.92
C MET A 305 12.31 9.62 6.03
N VAL A 306 12.17 9.04 4.84
CA VAL A 306 13.23 9.03 3.83
C VAL A 306 13.63 10.45 3.44
N ASP A 307 12.66 11.32 3.16
CA ASP A 307 12.94 12.72 2.83
C ASP A 307 13.67 13.46 3.96
N ILE A 308 13.31 13.17 5.22
CA ILE A 308 14.00 13.72 6.40
C ILE A 308 15.46 13.26 6.45
N PHE A 309 15.73 11.98 6.19
CA PHE A 309 17.09 11.47 6.14
C PHE A 309 17.87 12.07 4.98
N LEU A 310 17.31 12.14 3.77
CA LEU A 310 17.94 12.80 2.62
C LEU A 310 18.30 14.26 2.94
N ALA A 311 17.39 15.00 3.59
CA ALA A 311 17.64 16.38 4.00
C ALA A 311 18.77 16.50 5.05
N ILE A 312 18.91 15.52 5.96
CA ILE A 312 20.05 15.45 6.89
C ILE A 312 21.34 15.17 6.10
N LEU A 313 21.29 14.31 5.08
CA LEU A 313 22.45 13.93 4.27
C LEU A 313 22.98 15.08 3.43
N ASP A 314 22.11 15.96 2.96
CA ASP A 314 22.51 17.18 2.23
C ASP A 314 23.26 18.21 3.09
N ILE A 315 23.34 18.01 4.41
CA ILE A 315 24.09 18.89 5.31
C ILE A 315 25.59 18.62 5.21
N VAL A 316 26.31 19.53 4.54
CA VAL A 316 27.77 19.46 4.33
C VAL A 316 28.56 19.52 5.65
N ALA A 317 28.08 20.28 6.63
CA ALA A 317 28.79 20.44 7.90
C ALA A 317 28.51 19.26 8.84
N VAL A 318 29.50 18.38 9.02
CA VAL A 318 29.39 17.13 9.79
C VAL A 318 28.84 17.32 11.21
N ILE A 319 29.27 18.36 11.94
CA ILE A 319 28.75 18.65 13.29
C ILE A 319 27.26 19.02 13.24
N GLN A 320 26.84 19.78 12.23
CA GLN A 320 25.44 20.17 12.04
C GLN A 320 24.59 18.97 11.60
N GLN A 321 25.14 18.10 10.74
CA GLN A 321 24.51 16.84 10.34
C GLN A 321 24.25 15.95 11.55
N CYS A 322 25.25 15.75 12.42
CA CYS A 322 25.12 14.94 13.63
C CYS A 322 24.10 15.52 14.62
N LYS A 323 24.05 16.86 14.74
CA LYS A 323 23.05 17.55 15.56
C LYS A 323 21.64 17.32 15.01
N GLU A 324 21.42 17.57 13.72
CA GLU A 324 20.11 17.40 13.08
C GLU A 324 19.65 15.93 13.16
N LEU A 325 20.57 14.98 12.96
CA LEU A 325 20.28 13.55 13.09
C LEU A 325 19.76 13.21 14.51
N CYS A 326 20.46 13.66 15.56
CA CYS A 326 20.00 13.47 16.94
C CYS A 326 18.61 14.07 17.17
N ASP A 327 18.39 15.30 16.70
CA ASP A 327 17.14 16.05 16.89
C ASP A 327 15.97 15.36 16.16
N LYS A 328 16.18 14.83 14.94
CA LYS A 328 15.14 14.12 14.18
C LYS A 328 14.87 12.71 14.71
N ILE A 329 15.89 11.98 15.18
CA ILE A 329 15.74 10.66 15.82
C ILE A 329 14.87 10.79 17.07
N ASN A 330 15.12 11.78 17.92
CA ASN A 330 14.33 12.00 19.14
C ASN A 330 12.99 12.73 18.88
N GLY A 331 12.73 13.11 17.64
CA GLY A 331 11.54 13.85 17.24
C GLY A 331 10.74 13.11 16.18
N VAL A 332 10.66 13.70 14.99
CA VAL A 332 9.74 13.30 13.93
C VAL A 332 9.95 11.86 13.44
N ILE A 333 11.17 11.31 13.45
CA ILE A 333 11.42 9.94 12.97
C ILE A 333 10.77 8.93 13.93
N ARG A 334 11.00 9.08 15.24
CA ARG A 334 10.38 8.24 16.27
C ARG A 334 8.85 8.30 16.21
N VAL A 335 8.28 9.51 16.07
CA VAL A 335 6.83 9.70 15.94
C VAL A 335 6.28 8.98 14.69
N ASN A 336 6.96 9.10 13.56
CA ASN A 336 6.55 8.44 12.33
C ASN A 336 6.62 6.91 12.43
N TYR A 337 7.57 6.35 13.20
CA TYR A 337 7.65 4.92 13.50
C TYR A 337 6.44 4.41 14.28
N LYS A 338 6.05 5.13 15.33
CA LYS A 338 4.83 4.81 16.09
C LYS A 338 3.59 4.88 15.22
N ALA A 339 3.48 5.94 14.41
CA ALA A 339 2.36 6.11 13.49
C ALA A 339 2.31 4.99 12.44
N TYR A 340 3.47 4.52 11.98
CA TYR A 340 3.56 3.40 11.06
C TYR A 340 3.01 2.09 11.67
N TYR A 341 3.57 1.66 12.80
CA TYR A 341 3.19 0.38 13.41
C TYR A 341 1.74 0.36 13.90
N ASN A 342 1.26 1.46 14.51
CA ASN A 342 -0.15 1.62 14.85
C ASN A 342 -1.04 1.66 13.60
N GLY A 343 -0.55 2.30 12.53
CA GLY A 343 -1.26 2.38 11.26
C GLY A 343 -1.48 1.02 10.61
N ILE A 344 -0.44 0.19 10.50
CA ILE A 344 -0.58 -1.17 9.92
C ILE A 344 -1.48 -2.05 10.79
N LYS A 345 -1.43 -1.88 12.11
CA LYS A 345 -2.29 -2.57 13.06
C LYS A 345 -3.76 -2.24 12.82
N LEU A 346 -4.09 -0.95 12.72
CA LEU A 346 -5.45 -0.49 12.47
C LEU A 346 -5.94 -0.96 11.10
N ALA A 347 -5.14 -0.75 10.05
CA ALA A 347 -5.49 -1.15 8.69
C ALA A 347 -5.70 -2.66 8.56
N SER A 348 -4.85 -3.48 9.19
CA SER A 348 -5.00 -4.94 9.24
C SER A 348 -6.31 -5.36 9.89
N ASN A 349 -6.63 -4.79 11.06
CA ASN A 349 -7.84 -5.13 11.79
C ASN A 349 -9.11 -4.70 11.03
N GLU A 350 -9.10 -3.53 10.38
CA GLU A 350 -10.19 -3.07 9.52
C GLU A 350 -10.34 -3.95 8.28
N TYR A 351 -9.24 -4.28 7.61
CA TYR A 351 -9.21 -5.15 6.43
C TYR A 351 -9.72 -6.56 6.76
N LYS A 352 -9.29 -7.14 7.88
CA LYS A 352 -9.77 -8.44 8.37
C LYS A 352 -11.28 -8.43 8.63
N LYS A 353 -11.80 -7.39 9.29
CA LYS A 353 -13.24 -7.22 9.52
C LYS A 353 -13.99 -7.13 8.19
N ALA A 354 -13.48 -6.34 7.25
CA ALA A 354 -14.06 -6.17 5.92
C ALA A 354 -14.08 -7.46 5.09
N ILE A 355 -13.14 -8.39 5.31
CA ILE A 355 -13.19 -9.72 4.67
C ILE A 355 -14.14 -10.68 5.43
N LYS A 356 -14.14 -10.63 6.76
CA LYS A 356 -14.92 -11.56 7.61
C LYS A 356 -16.42 -11.26 7.62
N ASN A 357 -16.82 -10.00 7.71
CA ASN A 357 -18.23 -9.59 7.77
C ASN A 357 -19.05 -10.08 6.55
N TYR A 358 -18.41 -10.25 5.39
CA TYR A 358 -19.02 -10.85 4.21
C TYR A 358 -19.30 -12.35 4.34
N ARG A 359 -18.43 -13.11 5.03
CA ARG A 359 -18.64 -14.54 5.24
C ARG A 359 -19.83 -14.82 6.15
N GLU A 360 -20.09 -13.93 7.10
CA GLU A 360 -21.19 -14.05 8.06
C GLU A 360 -22.52 -13.55 7.47
N SER A 361 -22.52 -12.54 6.59
CA SER A 361 -23.75 -12.04 5.93
C SER A 361 -24.38 -13.02 4.93
N ILE A 362 -23.63 -14.02 4.44
CA ILE A 362 -24.14 -15.08 3.53
C ILE A 362 -24.79 -16.24 4.31
N ILE A 363 -24.58 -16.33 5.62
CA ILE A 363 -25.10 -17.43 6.46
C ILE A 363 -26.45 -17.06 7.10
N THR A 364 -26.82 -15.78 7.10
CA THR A 364 -28.04 -15.26 7.72
C THR A 364 -29.20 -15.00 6.76
N ASP A 365 -29.02 -15.27 5.47
CA ASP A 365 -30.08 -15.37 4.45
C ASP A 365 -30.11 -16.81 3.90
#